data_AF-A0A5S5CBW2-F1
#
_entry.id   AF-A0A5S5CBW2-F1
#
_cell.length_a   1.000
_cell.length_b   1.000
_cell.length_c   1.000
_cell.angle_alpha   90.00
_cell.angle_beta   90.00
_cell.angle_gamma   90.00
#
_symmetry.space_group_name_H-M   'P 1'
#
loop_
_entity.id
_entity.type
_entity.pdbx_description
1 polymer ?
#
loop_
_entity_poly.entity_id
_entity_poly.type
_entity_poly.pdbx_seq_one_letter_code
_entity_poly.pdbx_strand_id
1 'polypeptide(L)'
;MLSIFTNSISITVQEDIIAAVHAVTDSPGVVCILGTGANSCFFNGVEVFQKVPALGYVLADEGSGNYFGKKVLKDYYFKKMPLPIAYSFEQLCSPILDTILSNIHNSTNPSKYLASYARFLFEHRGNAYIENLLEQGVEEFVALYIMPYKKELEHHPIHFVGSIAFNLQDIIKEQLSDLGYNVQRFLKSPITKLTNQIITKGI
;
A
#
# COMPACT_ATOMS: atom_id res chain seq x y z
N MET A 1 12.72 14.36 21.34
CA MET A 1 11.28 14.54 21.07
C MET A 1 10.74 15.77 21.79
N LEU A 2 10.87 15.88 23.11
CA LEU A 2 10.49 17.09 23.87
C LEU A 2 11.26 18.38 23.47
N SER A 3 12.50 18.24 22.99
CA SER A 3 13.27 19.37 22.44
C SER A 3 12.75 19.91 21.10
N ILE A 4 11.87 19.15 20.43
CA ILE A 4 11.27 19.51 19.14
C ILE A 4 9.81 19.95 19.33
N PHE A 5 9.09 19.30 20.25
CA PHE A 5 7.68 19.56 20.57
C PHE A 5 7.54 20.27 21.93
N THR A 6 8.10 21.47 22.04
CA THR A 6 8.22 22.20 23.31
C THR A 6 6.89 22.70 23.88
N ASN A 7 5.84 22.79 23.04
CA ASN A 7 4.51 23.27 23.42
C ASN A 7 3.49 22.13 23.60
N SER A 8 3.89 20.87 23.49
CA SER A 8 2.96 19.74 23.58
C SER A 8 2.73 19.33 25.04
N ILE A 9 1.46 19.29 25.46
CA ILE A 9 1.06 18.85 26.82
C ILE A 9 1.13 17.31 26.94
N SER A 10 0.93 16.59 25.84
CA SER A 10 1.09 15.12 25.78
C SER A 10 1.63 14.69 24.42
N ILE A 11 2.39 13.59 24.40
CA ILE A 11 2.91 12.97 23.18
C ILE A 11 2.59 11.48 23.26
N THR A 12 1.88 10.97 22.25
CA THR A 12 1.57 9.54 22.11
C THR A 12 2.18 9.03 20.81
N VAL A 13 2.89 7.90 20.88
CA VAL A 13 3.45 7.21 19.72
C VAL A 13 2.70 5.90 19.55
N GLN A 14 2.13 5.71 18.37
CA GLN A 14 1.37 4.51 18.00
C GLN A 14 1.82 4.01 16.63
N GLU A 15 1.49 2.75 16.34
CA GLU A 15 1.74 2.14 15.05
C GLU A 15 0.90 2.77 13.95
N ASP A 16 1.40 2.69 12.71
CA ASP A 16 0.74 3.24 11.52
C ASP A 16 -0.63 2.63 11.25
N ILE A 17 -0.83 1.36 11.62
CA ILE A 17 -2.10 0.66 11.49
C ILE A 17 -3.21 1.28 12.33
N ILE A 18 -2.89 1.77 13.53
CA ILE A 18 -3.85 2.46 14.41
C ILE A 18 -4.24 3.81 13.80
N ALA A 19 -3.26 4.55 13.28
CA ALA A 19 -3.50 5.80 12.58
C ALA A 19 -4.38 5.58 11.32
N ALA A 20 -4.15 4.50 10.57
CA ALA A 20 -4.95 4.14 9.40
C ALA A 20 -6.41 3.84 9.76
N VAL A 21 -6.65 3.08 10.84
CA VAL A 21 -8.00 2.77 11.35
C VAL A 21 -8.78 4.05 11.64
N HIS A 22 -8.25 4.92 12.49
CA HIS A 22 -8.92 6.17 12.86
C HIS A 22 -9.09 7.14 11.68
N ALA A 23 -8.22 7.02 10.67
CA ALA A 23 -8.36 7.77 9.44
C ALA A 23 -9.52 7.27 8.55
N VAL A 24 -10.11 6.11 8.76
CA VAL A 24 -11.19 5.61 7.89
C VAL A 24 -12.50 5.30 8.59
N THR A 25 -12.45 4.83 9.84
CA THR A 25 -13.65 4.37 10.56
C THR A 25 -13.51 4.55 12.07
N ASP A 26 -14.66 4.72 12.74
CA ASP A 26 -14.82 4.58 14.20
C ASP A 26 -15.68 3.33 14.53
N SER A 27 -16.09 2.57 13.51
CA SER A 27 -16.91 1.36 13.61
C SER A 27 -16.11 0.12 13.20
N PRO A 28 -16.54 -1.09 13.61
CA PRO A 28 -15.83 -2.31 13.27
C PRO A 28 -15.65 -2.50 11.77
N GLY A 29 -14.48 -2.95 11.33
CA GLY A 29 -14.12 -3.02 9.92
C GLY A 29 -12.74 -3.61 9.66
N VAL A 30 -12.56 -4.22 8.50
CA VAL A 30 -11.23 -4.62 8.02
C VAL A 30 -10.57 -3.41 7.39
N VAL A 31 -9.38 -3.04 7.87
CA VAL A 31 -8.62 -1.88 7.40
C VAL A 31 -7.30 -2.35 6.79
N CYS A 32 -7.11 -1.99 5.54
CA CYS A 32 -5.95 -2.32 4.72
C CYS A 32 -5.08 -1.08 4.49
N ILE A 33 -3.78 -1.22 4.65
CA ILE A 33 -2.79 -0.25 4.19
C ILE A 33 -2.15 -0.80 2.92
N LEU A 34 -2.20 -0.03 1.84
CA LEU A 34 -1.53 -0.36 0.59
C LEU A 34 -0.89 0.91 -0.01
N GLY A 35 0.40 1.08 0.29
CA GLY A 35 1.21 2.22 -0.07
C GLY A 35 2.61 1.76 -0.48
N THR A 36 3.66 2.33 0.13
CA THR A 36 5.03 1.83 -0.07
C THR A 36 5.15 0.36 0.30
N GLY A 37 4.53 -0.06 1.41
CA GLY A 37 4.37 -1.46 1.84
C GLY A 37 2.89 -1.85 1.97
N ALA A 38 2.62 -3.02 2.54
CA ALA A 38 1.29 -3.57 2.68
C ALA A 38 1.02 -4.05 4.12
N ASN A 39 -0.18 -3.79 4.64
CA ASN A 39 -0.59 -4.27 5.96
C ASN A 39 -2.12 -4.40 6.02
N SER A 40 -2.63 -5.15 7.00
CA SER A 40 -4.07 -5.33 7.22
C SER A 40 -4.38 -5.61 8.69
N CYS A 41 -5.55 -5.20 9.13
CA CYS A 41 -6.08 -5.53 10.45
C CYS A 41 -7.61 -5.59 10.44
N PHE A 42 -8.18 -6.19 11.47
CA PHE A 42 -9.56 -5.99 11.84
C PHE A 42 -9.64 -5.07 13.05
N PHE A 43 -10.44 -4.02 12.97
CA PHE A 43 -10.77 -3.17 14.10
C PHE A 43 -12.15 -3.58 14.62
N ASN A 44 -12.31 -3.83 15.93
CA ASN A 44 -13.60 -4.21 16.53
C ASN A 44 -14.40 -3.02 17.09
N GLY A 45 -13.97 -1.78 16.83
CA GLY A 45 -14.53 -0.57 17.44
C GLY A 45 -13.76 -0.06 18.66
N VAL A 46 -12.86 -0.88 19.23
CA VAL A 46 -12.04 -0.52 20.40
C VAL A 46 -10.58 -0.89 20.18
N GLU A 47 -10.31 -2.12 19.75
CA GLU A 47 -8.99 -2.71 19.59
C GLU A 47 -8.74 -3.15 18.15
N VAL A 48 -7.46 -3.21 17.78
CA VAL A 48 -6.96 -3.64 16.47
C VAL A 48 -6.39 -5.06 16.58
N PHE A 49 -6.85 -5.95 15.70
CA PHE A 49 -6.43 -7.34 15.61
C PHE A 49 -5.75 -7.58 14.26
N GLN A 50 -4.45 -7.90 14.29
CA GLN A 50 -3.71 -8.31 13.10
C GLN A 50 -3.61 -9.82 13.02
N LYS A 51 -4.16 -10.41 11.95
CA LYS A 51 -3.99 -11.83 11.63
C LYS A 51 -2.77 -12.09 10.76
N VAL A 52 -2.30 -11.07 10.05
CA VAL A 52 -1.19 -11.13 9.12
C VAL A 52 -0.06 -10.26 9.65
N PRO A 53 1.12 -10.82 9.94
CA PRO A 53 2.26 -10.02 10.39
C PRO A 53 2.79 -9.15 9.25
N ALA A 54 3.24 -7.94 9.59
CA ALA A 54 3.97 -7.08 8.65
C ALA A 54 5.41 -7.61 8.49
N LEU A 55 5.62 -8.51 7.51
CA LEU A 55 6.94 -9.10 7.23
C LEU A 55 7.87 -8.16 6.45
N GLY A 56 7.32 -7.06 5.93
CA GLY A 56 8.05 -5.98 5.27
C GLY A 56 8.63 -6.35 3.90
N TYR A 57 9.21 -5.35 3.25
CA TYR A 57 9.55 -5.38 1.83
C TYR A 57 10.53 -6.48 1.38
N VAL A 58 11.30 -7.06 2.29
CA VAL A 58 12.23 -8.15 1.95
C VAL A 58 11.47 -9.46 1.77
N LEU A 59 10.50 -9.72 2.64
CA LEU A 59 9.82 -11.01 2.74
C LEU A 59 8.41 -11.01 2.16
N ALA A 60 7.76 -9.84 2.07
CA ALA A 60 6.36 -9.71 1.67
C ALA A 60 6.09 -8.34 1.00
N ASP A 61 4.99 -7.69 1.41
CA ASP A 61 4.40 -6.47 0.88
C ASP A 61 3.75 -6.64 -0.50
N GLU A 62 3.13 -7.79 -0.75
CA GLU A 62 2.43 -8.08 -2.00
C GLU A 62 1.43 -6.97 -2.37
N GLY A 63 1.40 -6.60 -3.65
CA GLY A 63 0.57 -5.52 -4.17
C GLY A 63 0.98 -4.10 -3.74
N SER A 64 2.01 -3.92 -2.93
CA SER A 64 2.51 -2.59 -2.57
C SER A 64 3.36 -1.94 -3.68
N GLY A 65 3.69 -0.67 -3.49
CA GLY A 65 4.59 0.06 -4.38
C GLY A 65 5.97 -0.61 -4.46
N ASN A 66 6.53 -1.05 -3.34
CA ASN A 66 7.84 -1.71 -3.37
C ASN A 66 7.78 -3.07 -4.09
N TYR A 67 6.68 -3.80 -3.92
CA TYR A 67 6.44 -5.04 -4.64
C TYR A 67 6.40 -4.81 -6.14
N PHE A 68 5.60 -3.85 -6.59
CA PHE A 68 5.51 -3.50 -8.01
C PHE A 68 6.84 -3.02 -8.58
N GLY A 69 7.57 -2.19 -7.82
CA GLY A 69 8.91 -1.74 -8.17
C GLY A 69 9.90 -2.88 -8.36
N LYS A 70 9.92 -3.85 -7.43
CA LYS A 70 10.72 -5.08 -7.57
C LYS A 70 10.33 -5.86 -8.83
N LYS A 71 9.02 -5.99 -9.10
CA LYS A 71 8.51 -6.79 -10.23
C LYS A 71 8.92 -6.20 -11.58
N VAL A 72 8.73 -4.90 -11.79
CA VAL A 72 9.13 -4.24 -13.06
C VAL A 72 10.64 -4.26 -13.29
N LEU A 73 11.43 -4.06 -12.23
CA LEU A 73 12.89 -4.15 -12.33
C LEU A 73 13.34 -5.55 -12.72
N LYS A 74 12.79 -6.58 -12.07
CA LYS A 74 13.09 -7.98 -12.41
C LYS A 74 12.70 -8.31 -13.84
N ASP A 75 11.50 -7.93 -14.26
CA ASP A 75 11.01 -8.24 -15.61
C ASP A 75 11.79 -7.50 -16.70
N TYR A 76 12.27 -6.28 -16.42
CA TYR A 76 13.19 -5.56 -17.29
C TYR A 76 14.52 -6.31 -17.46
N TYR A 77 15.23 -6.61 -16.36
CA TYR A 77 16.55 -7.26 -16.44
C TYR A 77 16.48 -8.70 -16.96
N PHE A 78 15.38 -9.40 -16.71
CA PHE A 78 15.16 -10.75 -17.23
C PHE A 78 14.53 -10.77 -18.62
N LYS A 79 14.39 -9.62 -19.29
CA LYS A 79 13.86 -9.49 -20.66
C LYS A 79 12.46 -10.11 -20.82
N LYS A 80 11.64 -10.05 -19.76
CA LYS A 80 10.25 -10.50 -19.76
C LYS A 80 9.27 -9.38 -20.14
N MET A 81 9.71 -8.13 -19.98
CA MET A 81 8.93 -6.96 -20.37
C MET A 81 8.86 -6.84 -21.92
N PRO A 82 7.68 -6.56 -22.51
CA PRO A 82 7.55 -6.33 -23.95
C PRO A 82 8.44 -5.19 -24.45
N LEU A 83 9.05 -5.34 -25.63
CA LEU A 83 10.05 -4.38 -26.14
C LEU A 83 9.60 -2.90 -26.13
N PRO A 84 8.38 -2.54 -26.58
CA PRO A 84 7.95 -1.13 -26.53
C PRO A 84 7.85 -0.59 -25.09
N ILE A 85 7.44 -1.43 -24.15
CA ILE A 85 7.32 -1.08 -22.72
C ILE A 85 8.71 -1.01 -22.08
N ALA A 86 9.60 -1.93 -22.42
CA ALA A 86 10.99 -1.91 -21.95
C ALA A 86 11.74 -0.65 -22.41
N TYR A 87 11.55 -0.24 -23.67
CA TYR A 87 12.11 1.01 -24.16
C TYR A 87 11.58 2.22 -23.38
N SER A 88 10.27 2.29 -23.15
CA SER A 88 9.69 3.37 -22.36
C SER A 88 10.18 3.37 -20.91
N PHE A 89 10.30 2.19 -20.30
CA PHE A 89 10.86 2.03 -18.95
C PHE A 89 12.30 2.54 -18.86
N GLU A 90 13.13 2.21 -19.84
CA GLU A 90 14.51 2.68 -19.91
C GLU A 90 14.59 4.21 -19.99
N GLN A 91 13.74 4.84 -20.83
CA GLN A 91 13.71 6.30 -20.96
C GLN A 91 13.22 7.00 -19.69
N LEU A 92 12.21 6.46 -19.02
CA LEU A 92 11.62 7.09 -17.83
C LEU A 92 12.49 6.87 -16.58
N CYS A 93 13.01 5.66 -16.41
CA CYS A 93 13.57 5.22 -15.13
C CYS A 93 15.09 5.08 -15.13
N SER A 94 15.76 5.13 -16.29
CA SER A 94 17.21 4.96 -16.46
C SER A 94 17.78 3.88 -15.51
N PRO A 95 17.33 2.61 -15.63
CA PRO A 95 17.62 1.57 -14.66
C PRO A 95 19.07 1.06 -14.78
N ILE A 96 20.01 1.81 -14.22
CA ILE A 96 21.43 1.45 -14.16
C ILE A 96 21.63 0.47 -13.00
N LEU A 97 22.07 -0.76 -13.31
CA LEU A 97 22.12 -1.87 -12.35
C LEU A 97 22.96 -1.54 -11.11
N ASP A 98 24.17 -1.01 -11.30
CA ASP A 98 25.06 -0.67 -10.19
C ASP A 98 24.46 0.40 -9.26
N THR A 99 23.78 1.39 -9.84
CA THR A 99 23.07 2.43 -9.09
C THR A 99 21.91 1.83 -8.29
N ILE A 100 21.15 0.91 -8.88
CA ILE A 100 20.02 0.24 -8.22
C ILE A 100 20.51 -0.61 -7.06
N LEU A 101 21.51 -1.47 -7.29
CA LEU A 101 22.05 -2.34 -6.24
C LEU A 101 22.67 -1.52 -5.10
N SER A 102 23.42 -0.47 -5.43
CA SER A 102 23.98 0.45 -4.42
C SER A 102 22.88 1.12 -3.60
N ASN A 103 21.82 1.63 -4.24
CA ASN A 103 20.69 2.23 -3.52
C ASN A 103 19.94 1.22 -2.65
N ILE A 104 19.76 -0.02 -3.09
CA ILE A 104 19.09 -1.05 -2.28
C ILE A 104 19.93 -1.39 -1.03
N HIS A 105 21.25 -1.50 -1.17
CA HIS A 105 22.14 -1.88 -0.07
C HIS A 105 22.47 -0.72 0.88
N ASN A 106 22.53 0.52 0.38
CA ASN A 106 23.04 1.67 1.13
C ASN A 106 21.97 2.72 1.48
N SER A 107 20.76 2.63 0.95
CA SER A 107 19.68 3.59 1.25
C SER A 107 19.17 3.43 2.68
N THR A 108 18.84 4.56 3.31
CA THR A 108 18.13 4.60 4.59
C THR A 108 16.69 4.08 4.48
N ASN A 109 16.11 4.05 3.27
CA ASN A 109 14.77 3.52 3.01
C ASN A 109 14.69 2.80 1.65
N PRO A 110 15.17 1.55 1.56
CA PRO A 110 15.19 0.79 0.31
C PRO A 110 13.78 0.49 -0.25
N SER A 111 12.79 0.27 0.61
CA SER A 111 11.42 0.01 0.17
C SER A 111 10.81 1.23 -0.53
N LYS A 112 11.06 2.44 -0.04
CA LYS A 112 10.64 3.68 -0.71
C LYS A 112 11.37 3.89 -2.03
N TYR A 113 12.65 3.54 -2.11
CA TYR A 113 13.41 3.59 -3.36
C TYR A 113 12.80 2.64 -4.40
N LEU A 114 12.55 1.39 -4.04
CA LEU A 114 11.87 0.41 -4.91
C LEU A 114 10.48 0.90 -5.32
N ALA A 115 9.70 1.43 -4.38
CA ALA A 115 8.36 1.94 -4.65
C ALA A 115 8.33 3.11 -5.64
N SER A 116 9.44 3.84 -5.81
CA SER A 116 9.51 4.91 -6.81
C SER A 116 9.35 4.39 -8.25
N TYR A 117 9.76 3.13 -8.52
CA TYR A 117 9.59 2.49 -9.82
C TYR A 117 8.14 2.10 -10.12
N ALA A 118 7.28 1.95 -9.10
CA ALA A 118 5.85 1.66 -9.32
C ALA A 118 5.13 2.80 -10.06
N ARG A 119 5.66 4.04 -10.03
CA ARG A 119 5.15 5.16 -10.83
C ARG A 119 5.03 4.82 -12.31
N PHE A 120 5.99 4.06 -12.85
CA PHE A 120 5.98 3.64 -14.24
C PHE A 120 4.69 2.88 -14.60
N LEU A 121 4.21 1.98 -13.72
CA LEU A 121 2.99 1.23 -13.98
C LEU A 121 1.77 2.14 -14.10
N PHE A 122 1.66 3.14 -13.22
CA PHE A 122 0.53 4.07 -13.24
C PHE A 122 0.53 4.99 -14.46
N GLU A 123 1.70 5.37 -14.97
CA GLU A 123 1.82 6.18 -16.19
C GLU A 123 1.54 5.38 -17.47
N HIS A 124 1.53 4.05 -17.38
CA HIS A 124 1.31 3.14 -18.50
C HIS A 124 0.05 2.26 -18.34
N ARG A 125 -0.90 2.69 -17.51
CA ARG A 125 -2.24 2.08 -17.43
C ARG A 125 -2.87 2.01 -18.84
N GLY A 126 -3.69 0.99 -19.06
CA GLY A 126 -4.31 0.65 -20.34
C GLY A 126 -3.45 -0.27 -21.22
N ASN A 127 -2.16 -0.46 -20.90
CA ASN A 127 -1.36 -1.49 -21.55
C ASN A 127 -1.62 -2.88 -20.92
N ALA A 128 -1.91 -3.89 -21.74
CA ALA A 128 -2.26 -5.22 -21.26
C ALA A 128 -1.21 -5.88 -20.33
N TYR A 129 0.09 -5.67 -20.58
CA TYR A 129 1.13 -6.21 -19.70
C TYR A 129 1.14 -5.51 -18.33
N ILE A 130 0.90 -4.19 -18.33
CA ILE A 130 0.86 -3.37 -17.12
C ILE A 130 -0.38 -3.69 -16.29
N GLU A 131 -1.56 -3.78 -16.93
CA GLU A 131 -2.80 -4.17 -16.24
C GLU A 131 -2.67 -5.56 -15.62
N ASN A 132 -2.17 -6.56 -16.37
CA ASN A 132 -1.95 -7.90 -15.83
C ASN A 132 -0.98 -7.91 -14.64
N LEU A 133 0.08 -7.08 -14.65
CA LEU A 133 0.98 -6.97 -13.50
C LEU A 133 0.27 -6.41 -12.27
N LEU A 134 -0.56 -5.39 -12.45
CA LEU A 134 -1.32 -4.74 -11.38
C LEU A 134 -2.39 -5.66 -10.82
N GLU A 135 -3.17 -6.31 -11.68
CA GLU A 135 -4.18 -7.30 -11.33
C GLU A 135 -3.59 -8.43 -10.49
N GLN A 136 -2.48 -9.04 -10.94
CA GLN A 136 -1.80 -10.09 -10.17
C GLN A 136 -1.31 -9.60 -8.80
N GLY A 137 -0.78 -8.39 -8.73
CA GLY A 137 -0.32 -7.84 -7.46
C GLY A 137 -1.47 -7.59 -6.48
N VAL A 138 -2.62 -7.12 -6.97
CA VAL A 138 -3.83 -6.94 -6.15
C VAL A 138 -4.40 -8.30 -5.74
N GLU A 139 -4.37 -9.30 -6.63
CA GLU A 139 -4.85 -10.66 -6.33
C GLU A 139 -4.04 -11.28 -5.19
N GLU A 140 -2.71 -11.20 -5.27
CA GLU A 140 -1.80 -11.65 -4.21
C GLU A 140 -2.09 -10.91 -2.88
N PHE A 141 -2.31 -9.59 -2.94
CA PHE A 141 -2.67 -8.80 -1.76
C PHE A 141 -4.01 -9.25 -1.15
N VAL A 142 -5.06 -9.43 -1.96
CA VAL A 142 -6.37 -9.87 -1.48
C VAL A 142 -6.24 -11.23 -0.80
N ALA A 143 -5.59 -12.18 -1.46
CA ALA A 143 -5.41 -13.54 -0.95
C ALA A 143 -4.67 -13.57 0.40
N LEU A 144 -3.59 -12.79 0.54
CA LEU A 144 -2.71 -12.84 1.70
C LEU A 144 -3.13 -11.90 2.83
N TYR A 145 -3.70 -10.73 2.52
CA TYR A 145 -3.97 -9.67 3.49
C TYR A 145 -5.45 -9.46 3.78
N ILE A 146 -6.37 -9.91 2.92
CA ILE A 146 -7.82 -9.73 3.13
C ILE A 146 -8.50 -11.04 3.50
N MET A 147 -8.24 -12.11 2.75
CA MET A 147 -8.93 -13.39 2.96
C MET A 147 -8.70 -14.05 4.34
N PRO A 148 -7.64 -13.75 5.12
CA PRO A 148 -7.57 -14.19 6.52
C PRO A 148 -8.71 -13.66 7.41
N TYR A 149 -9.41 -12.60 6.99
CA TYR A 149 -10.52 -11.97 7.71
C TYR A 149 -11.91 -12.39 7.20
N LYS A 150 -12.03 -13.52 6.46
CA LYS A 150 -13.31 -14.01 5.91
C LYS A 150 -14.51 -13.92 6.87
N LYS A 151 -14.33 -14.33 8.14
CA LYS A 151 -15.40 -14.31 9.15
C LYS A 151 -15.86 -12.90 9.51
N GLU A 152 -14.93 -11.96 9.61
CA GLU A 152 -15.24 -10.56 9.89
C GLU A 152 -15.90 -9.89 8.68
N LEU A 153 -15.47 -10.25 7.47
CA LEU A 153 -16.01 -9.72 6.22
C LEU A 153 -17.48 -10.09 5.95
N GLU A 154 -18.02 -11.13 6.62
CA GLU A 154 -19.45 -11.47 6.56
C GLU A 154 -20.33 -10.35 7.13
N HIS A 155 -19.80 -9.55 8.07
CA HIS A 155 -20.59 -8.58 8.84
C HIS A 155 -20.02 -7.16 8.79
N HIS A 156 -18.79 -6.98 8.29
CA HIS A 156 -18.06 -5.73 8.41
C HIS A 156 -17.44 -5.27 7.08
N PRO A 157 -17.39 -3.95 6.85
CA PRO A 157 -16.86 -3.36 5.63
C PRO A 157 -15.34 -3.47 5.53
N ILE A 158 -14.85 -3.29 4.30
CA ILE A 158 -13.42 -3.11 4.01
C ILE A 158 -13.12 -1.62 3.79
N HIS A 159 -12.00 -1.16 4.33
CA HIS A 159 -11.45 0.16 4.10
C HIS A 159 -10.00 0.08 3.66
N PHE A 160 -9.58 1.01 2.81
CA PHE A 160 -8.20 1.11 2.34
C PHE A 160 -7.59 2.47 2.62
N VAL A 161 -6.32 2.46 3.01
CA VAL A 161 -5.47 3.63 3.17
C VAL A 161 -4.19 3.46 2.36
N GLY A 162 -3.78 4.48 1.62
CA GLY A 162 -2.50 4.51 0.92
C GLY A 162 -2.61 4.85 -0.55
N SER A 163 -1.50 5.31 -1.11
CA SER A 163 -1.44 5.81 -2.48
C SER A 163 -1.67 4.70 -3.51
N ILE A 164 -1.19 3.48 -3.27
CA ILE A 164 -1.36 2.38 -4.24
C ILE A 164 -2.82 1.96 -4.29
N ALA A 165 -3.44 1.70 -3.12
CA ALA A 165 -4.88 1.42 -3.07
C ALA A 165 -5.72 2.52 -3.71
N PHE A 166 -5.37 3.80 -3.50
CA PHE A 166 -6.12 4.90 -4.08
C PHE A 166 -6.03 4.96 -5.62
N ASN A 167 -4.90 4.57 -6.22
CA ASN A 167 -4.73 4.56 -7.67
C ASN A 167 -5.22 3.27 -8.34
N LEU A 168 -5.42 2.19 -7.57
CA LEU A 168 -5.90 0.88 -8.03
C LEU A 168 -7.33 0.56 -7.56
N GLN A 169 -8.14 1.59 -7.30
CA GLN A 169 -9.50 1.41 -6.78
C GLN A 169 -10.38 0.58 -7.71
N ASP A 170 -10.19 0.73 -9.00
CA ASP A 170 -10.89 -0.02 -10.05
C ASP A 170 -10.61 -1.53 -9.93
N ILE A 171 -9.33 -1.93 -9.99
CA ILE A 171 -8.91 -3.33 -9.91
C ILE A 171 -9.29 -3.94 -8.54
N ILE A 172 -9.08 -3.19 -7.45
CA ILE A 172 -9.42 -3.66 -6.09
C ILE A 172 -10.92 -3.90 -5.95
N LYS A 173 -11.76 -2.99 -6.45
CA LYS A 173 -13.21 -3.14 -6.38
C LYS A 173 -13.70 -4.30 -7.23
N GLU A 174 -13.16 -4.46 -8.42
CA GLU A 174 -13.49 -5.57 -9.31
C GLU A 174 -13.21 -6.91 -8.63
N GLN A 175 -11.96 -7.14 -8.21
CA GLN A 175 -11.57 -8.42 -7.59
C GLN A 175 -12.30 -8.72 -6.28
N LEU A 176 -12.58 -7.70 -5.45
CA LEU A 176 -13.36 -7.91 -4.22
C LEU A 176 -14.84 -8.15 -4.50
N SER A 177 -15.41 -7.48 -5.52
CA SER A 177 -16.79 -7.69 -5.93
C SER A 177 -17.03 -9.11 -6.48
N ASP A 178 -16.06 -9.67 -7.21
CA ASP A 178 -16.11 -11.05 -7.69
C ASP A 178 -16.14 -12.07 -6.54
N LEU A 179 -15.61 -11.68 -5.38
CA LEU A 179 -15.65 -12.46 -4.14
C LEU A 179 -16.86 -12.14 -3.25
N GLY A 180 -17.75 -11.23 -3.68
CA GLY A 180 -18.94 -10.81 -2.94
C GLY A 180 -18.69 -9.75 -1.86
N TYR A 181 -17.52 -9.10 -1.85
CA TYR A 181 -17.17 -8.07 -0.88
C TYR A 181 -17.21 -6.67 -1.50
N ASN A 182 -17.61 -5.68 -0.69
CA ASN A 182 -17.63 -4.29 -1.10
C ASN A 182 -16.68 -3.44 -0.25
N VAL A 183 -15.98 -2.52 -0.90
CA VAL A 183 -15.11 -1.55 -0.22
C VAL A 183 -15.91 -0.29 0.12
N GLN A 184 -15.94 0.09 1.39
CA GLN A 184 -16.67 1.27 1.83
C GLN A 184 -15.87 2.56 1.63
N ARG A 185 -14.55 2.52 1.78
CA ARG A 185 -13.73 3.74 1.72
C ARG A 185 -12.31 3.49 1.21
N PHE A 186 -11.86 4.41 0.36
CA PHE A 186 -10.44 4.59 0.04
C PHE A 186 -9.97 5.95 0.54
N LEU A 187 -8.78 5.98 1.14
CA LEU A 187 -8.12 7.22 1.57
C LEU A 187 -6.68 7.24 1.07
N LYS A 188 -6.29 8.27 0.32
CA LYS A 188 -4.94 8.35 -0.26
C LYS A 188 -3.82 8.49 0.79
N SER A 189 -4.06 9.29 1.83
CA SER A 189 -3.09 9.53 2.91
C SER A 189 -3.84 9.73 4.24
N PRO A 190 -3.40 9.07 5.33
CA PRO A 190 -4.04 9.22 6.64
C PRO A 190 -3.83 10.62 7.21
N ILE A 191 -2.68 11.26 6.95
CA ILE A 191 -2.30 12.56 7.52
C ILE A 191 -3.35 13.63 7.26
N THR A 192 -3.80 13.77 6.00
CA THR A 192 -4.74 14.83 5.61
C THR A 192 -6.05 14.78 6.40
N LYS A 193 -6.51 13.58 6.77
CA LYS A 193 -7.75 13.43 7.54
C LYS A 193 -7.51 13.57 9.04
N LEU A 194 -6.42 13.00 9.55
CA LEU A 194 -6.08 13.06 10.98
C LEU A 194 -5.83 14.50 11.43
N THR A 195 -5.14 15.32 10.61
CA THR A 195 -4.95 16.75 10.92
C THR A 195 -6.29 17.47 11.05
N ASN A 196 -7.24 17.20 10.16
CA ASN A 196 -8.56 17.82 10.23
C ASN A 196 -9.36 17.35 11.46
N GLN A 197 -9.28 16.06 11.82
CA GLN A 197 -9.97 15.53 12.99
C GLN A 197 -9.43 16.10 14.31
N ILE A 198 -8.11 16.26 14.43
CA ILE A 198 -7.46 16.84 15.62
C ILE A 198 -7.87 18.32 15.77
N ILE A 199 -7.80 19.10 14.69
CA ILE A 199 -8.23 20.51 14.69
C ILE A 199 -9.71 20.65 15.09
N THR A 200 -10.57 19.73 14.62
CA THR A 200 -12.01 19.79 14.92
C THR A 200 -12.37 19.35 16.33
N LYS A 201 -11.60 18.42 16.93
CA LYS A 201 -11.83 17.93 18.30
C LYS A 201 -11.22 18.82 19.39
N GLY A 202 -10.50 19.90 19.03
CA GLY A 202 -10.02 20.90 19.99
C GLY A 202 -9.01 20.35 21.01
N ILE A 203 -8.11 19.48 20.56
CA ILE A 203 -6.94 19.02 21.32
C ILE A 203 -5.70 19.72 20.77
#